data_AF-A0A7W8W8U8-F1
#
_entry.id   AF-A0A7W8W8U8-F1
#
_cell.length_a   1.000
_cell.length_b   1.000
_cell.length_c   1.000
_cell.angle_alpha   90.00
_cell.angle_beta   90.00
_cell.angle_gamma   90.00
#
_symmetry.space_group_name_H-M   'P 1'
#
loop_
_entity.id
_entity.type
_entity.pdbx_description
1 polymer ?
#
loop_
_entity_poly.entity_id
_entity_poly.type
_entity_poly.pdbx_seq_one_letter_code
_entity_poly.pdbx_strand_id
1 'polypeptide(L)'
;MSATSPAPDAPDAPGVAALSYEQAREELVAVVSRLEAGGASLEESLALWERGEALAARCQEWLDGARARLDAARSGDDAPGEDAPAS
;
A
#
# COMPACT_ATOMS: atom_id res chain seq x y z
N MET A 1 -15.60 -27.33 -29.86
CA MET A 1 -15.25 -25.93 -29.53
C MET A 1 -16.00 -25.59 -28.26
N SER A 2 -15.33 -25.64 -27.11
CA SER A 2 -15.92 -25.25 -25.83
C SER A 2 -15.63 -23.78 -25.61
N ALA A 3 -16.64 -22.93 -25.78
CA ALA A 3 -16.59 -21.55 -25.32
C ALA A 3 -16.71 -21.56 -23.79
N THR A 4 -15.64 -21.18 -23.10
CA THR A 4 -15.71 -20.85 -21.68
C THR A 4 -16.31 -19.45 -21.57
N SER A 5 -17.43 -19.32 -20.87
CA SER A 5 -18.03 -18.02 -20.56
C SER A 5 -17.11 -17.23 -19.63
N PRO A 6 -17.03 -15.89 -19.77
CA PRO A 6 -16.38 -15.06 -18.78
C PRO A 6 -17.22 -15.05 -17.49
N ALA A 7 -16.58 -15.28 -16.35
CA ALA A 7 -17.17 -15.01 -15.03
C ALA A 7 -17.29 -13.48 -14.83
N PRO A 8 -18.29 -13.01 -14.08
CA PRO A 8 -18.78 -11.63 -14.15
C PRO A 8 -17.87 -10.65 -13.42
N ASP A 9 -17.97 -9.36 -13.83
CA ASP A 9 -17.49 -8.19 -13.10
C ASP A 9 -17.63 -8.35 -11.58
N ALA A 10 -16.50 -8.42 -10.89
CA ALA A 10 -16.47 -8.21 -9.45
C ALA A 10 -16.74 -6.72 -9.20
N PRO A 11 -17.79 -6.36 -8.45
CA PRO A 11 -18.17 -4.98 -8.23
C PRO A 11 -17.13 -4.29 -7.34
N ASP A 12 -16.65 -3.12 -7.77
CA ASP A 12 -15.90 -2.13 -6.99
C ASP A 12 -14.99 -2.69 -5.90
N ALA A 13 -14.00 -3.52 -6.28
CA ALA A 13 -12.84 -3.66 -5.41
C ALA A 13 -12.23 -2.26 -5.28
N PRO A 14 -12.09 -1.69 -4.07
CA PRO A 14 -11.52 -0.37 -3.91
C PRO A 14 -10.17 -0.35 -4.62
N GLY A 15 -9.99 0.61 -5.53
CA GLY A 15 -8.71 0.80 -6.19
C GLY A 15 -7.62 0.91 -5.11
N VAL A 16 -6.42 0.38 -5.39
CA VAL A 16 -5.34 0.22 -4.39
C VAL A 16 -5.09 1.49 -3.55
N ALA A 17 -5.27 2.68 -4.14
CA ALA A 17 -5.18 3.97 -3.46
C ALA A 17 -6.16 4.16 -2.27
N ALA A 18 -7.33 3.54 -2.31
CA ALA A 18 -8.35 3.62 -1.26
C ALA A 18 -8.13 2.61 -0.11
N LEU A 19 -7.15 1.71 -0.22
CA LEU A 19 -6.88 0.71 0.81
C LEU A 19 -6.23 1.34 2.05
N SER A 20 -6.62 0.81 3.21
CA SER A 20 -5.85 0.98 4.46
C SER A 20 -4.55 0.20 4.40
N TYR A 21 -3.60 0.53 5.29
CA TYR A 21 -2.31 -0.18 5.36
C TYR A 21 -2.48 -1.68 5.57
N GLU A 22 -3.34 -2.10 6.52
CA GLU A 22 -3.55 -3.51 6.82
C GLU A 22 -4.15 -4.26 5.63
N GLN A 23 -5.16 -3.68 4.97
CA GLN A 23 -5.76 -4.28 3.77
C GLN A 23 -4.76 -4.39 2.62
N ALA A 24 -3.99 -3.33 2.37
CA ALA A 24 -2.96 -3.35 1.32
C ALA A 24 -1.87 -4.40 1.62
N ARG A 25 -1.46 -4.54 2.88
CA ARG A 25 -0.47 -5.55 3.31
C ARG A 25 -1.01 -6.97 3.15
N GLU A 26 -2.23 -7.24 3.61
CA GLU A 26 -2.86 -8.56 3.49
C GLU A 26 -2.99 -8.98 2.03
N GLU A 27 -3.44 -8.06 1.18
CA GLU A 27 -3.57 -8.33 -0.24
C GLU A 27 -2.20 -8.54 -0.92
N LEU A 28 -1.17 -7.77 -0.53
CA LEU A 28 0.19 -7.95 -1.03
C LEU A 28 0.73 -9.34 -0.67
N VAL A 29 0.51 -9.79 0.57
CA VAL A 29 0.89 -11.15 1.00
C VAL A 29 0.19 -12.22 0.16
N ALA A 30 -1.10 -12.04 -0.15
CA ALA A 30 -1.84 -12.96 -1.00
C ALA A 30 -1.31 -12.99 -2.45
N VAL A 31 -0.97 -11.83 -3.01
CA VAL A 31 -0.36 -11.71 -4.35
C VAL A 31 1.00 -12.42 -4.39
N VAL A 32 1.88 -12.14 -3.43
CA VAL A 32 3.20 -12.79 -3.34
C VAL A 32 3.05 -14.30 -3.20
N SER A 33 2.15 -14.76 -2.32
CA SER A 33 1.90 -16.19 -2.14
C SER A 33 1.46 -16.88 -3.44
N ARG A 34 0.64 -16.21 -4.25
CA ARG A 34 0.20 -16.75 -5.55
C ARG A 34 1.33 -16.75 -6.59
N LEU A 35 2.19 -15.74 -6.60
CA LEU A 35 3.38 -15.72 -7.46
C LEU A 35 4.36 -16.84 -7.08
N GLU A 36 4.60 -17.06 -5.79
CA GLU A 36 5.51 -18.09 -5.28
C GLU A 36 4.99 -19.52 -5.48
N ALA A 37 3.66 -19.72 -5.40
CA ALA A 37 3.05 -21.00 -5.69
C ALA A 37 3.28 -21.45 -7.15
N GLY A 38 3.51 -20.50 -8.06
CA GLY A 38 3.65 -20.76 -9.48
C GLY A 38 2.35 -21.27 -10.12
N GLY A 39 2.45 -21.80 -11.35
CA GLY A 39 1.30 -22.36 -12.07
C GLY A 39 0.35 -21.33 -12.71
N ALA A 40 0.58 -20.04 -12.50
CA ALA A 40 -0.04 -18.97 -13.28
C ALA A 40 0.57 -18.88 -14.68
N SER A 41 -0.24 -18.49 -15.67
CA SER A 41 0.28 -18.12 -16.98
C SER A 41 1.16 -16.86 -16.90
N LEU A 42 1.90 -16.56 -17.98
CA LEU A 42 2.72 -15.35 -18.04
C LEU A 42 1.88 -14.08 -17.85
N GLU A 43 0.75 -13.97 -18.53
CA GLU A 43 -0.15 -12.81 -18.44
C GLU A 43 -0.70 -12.63 -17.02
N GLU A 44 -1.12 -13.73 -16.37
CA GLU A 44 -1.55 -13.69 -14.97
C GLU A 44 -0.40 -13.32 -14.02
N SER A 45 0.80 -13.82 -14.27
CA SER A 45 1.99 -13.52 -13.46
C SER A 45 2.36 -12.02 -13.56
N LEU A 46 2.25 -11.43 -14.75
CA LEU A 46 2.46 -10.00 -14.95
C LEU A 46 1.38 -9.17 -14.23
N ALA A 47 0.11 -9.55 -14.37
CA ALA A 47 -0.98 -8.85 -13.69
C ALA A 47 -0.85 -8.92 -12.14
N LEU A 48 -0.42 -10.08 -11.61
CA LEU A 48 -0.12 -10.23 -10.19
C LEU A 48 1.06 -9.35 -9.76
N TRP A 49 2.13 -9.32 -10.55
CA TRP A 49 3.28 -8.47 -10.26
C TRP A 49 2.90 -6.98 -10.24
N GLU A 50 2.21 -6.47 -11.27
CA GLU A 50 1.77 -5.07 -11.34
C GLU A 50 0.88 -4.69 -10.15
N ARG A 51 -0.02 -5.59 -9.76
CA ARG A 51 -0.86 -5.40 -8.57
C ARG A 51 -0.03 -5.40 -7.29
N GLY A 52 0.95 -6.29 -7.17
CA GLY A 52 1.89 -6.33 -6.06
C GLY A 52 2.68 -5.04 -5.91
N GLU A 53 3.20 -4.49 -7.01
CA GLU A 53 3.92 -3.22 -7.03
C GLU A 53 3.03 -2.05 -6.55
N ALA A 54 1.78 -1.99 -7.04
CA ALA A 54 0.84 -0.97 -6.60
C ALA A 54 0.54 -1.07 -5.10
N LEU A 55 0.36 -2.28 -4.57
CA LEU A 55 0.11 -2.51 -3.15
C LEU A 55 1.32 -2.15 -2.28
N ALA A 56 2.54 -2.49 -2.74
CA ALA A 56 3.78 -2.13 -2.05
C ALA A 56 3.96 -0.61 -2.01
N ALA A 57 3.72 0.09 -3.12
CA ALA A 57 3.75 1.56 -3.17
C ALA A 57 2.75 2.16 -2.16
N ARG A 58 1.53 1.64 -2.10
CA ARG A 58 0.51 2.10 -1.14
C ARG A 58 0.93 1.89 0.31
N CYS A 59 1.54 0.74 0.61
CA CYS A 59 2.08 0.47 1.96
C CYS A 59 3.16 1.48 2.32
N GLN A 60 4.06 1.79 1.37
CA GLN A 60 5.13 2.76 1.57
C GLN A 60 4.58 4.17 1.85
N GLU A 61 3.58 4.64 1.10
CA GLU A 61 2.93 5.93 1.33
C GLU A 61 2.37 6.07 2.76
N TRP A 62 1.75 5.00 3.29
CA TRP A 62 1.26 4.98 4.66
C TRP A 62 2.39 5.11 5.68
N LEU A 63 3.49 4.38 5.48
CA LEU A 63 4.66 4.41 6.37
C LEU A 63 5.37 5.77 6.33
N ASP A 64 5.52 6.35 5.15
CA ASP A 64 6.11 7.67 4.96
C ASP A 64 5.25 8.76 5.62
N GLY A 65 3.93 8.69 5.45
CA GLY A 65 3.00 9.59 6.12
C GLY A 65 3.05 9.47 7.64
N ALA A 66 3.18 8.25 8.18
CA ALA A 66 3.36 8.03 9.61
C ALA A 66 4.69 8.60 10.11
N ARG A 67 5.78 8.40 9.37
CA ARG A 67 7.10 8.96 9.67
C ARG A 67 7.06 10.48 9.74
N ALA A 68 6.49 11.13 8.72
CA ALA A 68 6.41 12.59 8.66
C ALA A 68 5.64 13.18 9.85
N ARG A 69 4.56 12.52 10.30
CA ARG A 69 3.80 12.94 11.49
C ARG A 69 4.62 12.83 12.77
N LEU A 70 5.42 11.77 12.91
CA LEU A 70 6.31 11.59 14.07
C LEU A 70 7.41 12.65 14.10
N ASP A 71 8.00 12.95 12.94
CA ASP A 71 9.06 13.95 12.84
C ASP A 71 8.51 15.36 13.12
N ALA A 72 7.33 15.70 12.62
CA ALA A 72 6.65 16.97 12.93
C ALA A 72 6.33 17.13 14.43
N ALA A 73 5.87 16.05 15.09
CA ALA A 73 5.61 16.07 16.52
C ALA A 73 6.88 16.28 17.36
N ARG A 74 8.03 15.79 16.92
CA ARG A 74 9.33 15.98 17.58
C ARG A 74 9.86 17.40 17.42
N SER A 75 9.76 17.97 16.22
CA SER A 75 10.22 19.35 15.98
C SER A 75 9.34 20.41 16.65
N GLY A 76 8.08 20.10 16.94
CA GLY A 76 7.19 20.99 17.71
C GLY A 76 7.51 21.06 19.20
N ASP A 77 8.26 20.10 19.75
CA ASP A 77 8.71 20.06 21.15
C ASP A 77 10.02 20.84 21.36
N ASP A 78 10.73 21.18 20.27
CA ASP A 78 11.96 21.98 20.24
C ASP A 78 11.71 23.46 19.90
N ALA A 79 10.51 23.97 20.19
CA ALA A 79 10.30 25.41 20.20
C ALA A 79 11.08 26.00 21.39
N PRO A 80 12.07 26.89 21.17
CA PRO A 80 12.82 27.48 22.26
C PRO A 80 11.83 28.24 23.13
N GLY A 81 11.79 27.87 24.42
CA GLY A 81 11.20 28.70 25.44
C GLY A 81 11.68 30.14 25.25
N GLU A 82 10.72 31.04 25.25
CA GLU A 82 10.88 32.47 25.21
C GLU A 82 11.86 32.93 26.30
N ASP A 83 13.15 32.96 26.00
CA ASP A 83 14.14 33.74 26.75
C ASP A 83 13.99 35.20 26.32
N ALA A 84 12.92 35.82 26.84
CA ALA A 84 12.76 37.26 26.90
C ALA A 84 13.77 37.86 27.93
N PRO A 85 14.18 39.13 27.75
CA PRO A 85 15.52 39.60 28.11
C PRO A 85 15.68 39.89 29.60
N ALA A 86 16.82 39.49 30.17
CA ALA A 86 17.29 40.00 31.45
C ALA A 86 17.93 41.38 31.26
N SER A 87 17.21 42.39 31.79
CA SER A 87 17.59 43.78 32.17
C SER A 87 18.80 44.46 31.53
#